data_AF-A0AA35UEG4-F1
#
_entry.id   AF-A0AA35UEG4-F1
#
_cell.length_a   1.000
_cell.length_b   1.000
_cell.length_c   1.000
_cell.angle_alpha   90.00
_cell.angle_beta   90.00
_cell.angle_gamma   90.00
#
_symmetry.space_group_name_H-M   'P 1'
#
loop_
_entity.id
_entity.type
_entity.pdbx_description
1 polymer ?
#
loop_
_entity_poly.entity_id
_entity_poly.type
_entity_poly.pdbx_seq_one_letter_code
_entity_poly.pdbx_strand_id
1 'polypeptide(L)'
;MAREDLHFRLRIPEDLKAKVAQAAESQGRSMTAEIIQRLSWTFDNEMYESHGPDVPIREYEEPNSIDAIGTIKTNLENEREFFEALDNSISIDGDPVGHKYLMEITKARIRFLERKLQELTGNGN
;
A
#
# COMPACT_ATOMS: atom_id res chain seq x y z
N MET A 1 -34.66 -7.14 -13.10
CA MET A 1 -33.30 -6.88 -12.59
C MET A 1 -32.98 -5.43 -12.90
N ALA A 2 -33.40 -4.52 -12.02
CA ALA A 2 -33.30 -3.09 -12.27
C ALA A 2 -31.86 -2.63 -12.04
N ARG A 3 -31.27 -1.95 -13.03
CA ARG A 3 -30.09 -1.10 -12.83
C ARG A 3 -30.55 0.08 -11.97
N GLU A 4 -30.41 -0.05 -10.66
CA GLU A 4 -30.53 1.06 -9.73
C GLU A 4 -29.19 1.79 -9.73
N ASP A 5 -28.98 2.69 -10.70
CA ASP A 5 -27.94 3.72 -10.61
C ASP A 5 -28.34 4.67 -9.47
N LEU A 6 -28.09 4.22 -8.24
CA LEU A 6 -28.41 4.95 -7.04
C LEU A 6 -27.44 6.13 -6.91
N HIS A 7 -27.89 7.32 -7.29
CA HIS A 7 -27.14 8.55 -7.07
C HIS A 7 -27.15 8.90 -5.57
N PHE A 8 -26.09 8.53 -4.86
CA PHE A 8 -25.90 8.95 -3.47
C PHE A 8 -25.04 10.21 -3.39
N ARG A 9 -25.36 11.09 -2.43
CA ARG A 9 -24.58 12.31 -2.17
C ARG A 9 -23.49 12.00 -1.15
N LEU A 10 -22.27 11.81 -1.63
CA LEU A 10 -21.10 11.66 -0.79
C LEU A 10 -20.73 13.00 -0.14
N ARG A 11 -20.68 13.05 1.20
CA ARG A 11 -20.14 14.19 1.95
C ARG A 11 -18.67 13.91 2.23
N ILE A 12 -17.79 14.70 1.63
CA ILE A 12 -16.33 14.59 1.82
C ILE A 12 -15.74 15.94 2.22
N PRO A 13 -14.71 15.96 3.08
CA PRO A 13 -13.91 17.14 3.34
C PRO A 13 -13.32 17.74 2.06
N GLU A 14 -13.16 19.07 2.02
CA GLU A 14 -12.68 19.72 0.80
C GLU A 14 -11.22 19.42 0.46
N ASP A 15 -10.38 19.18 1.46
CA ASP A 15 -8.99 18.76 1.24
C ASP A 15 -8.92 17.40 0.53
N LEU A 16 -9.77 16.45 0.95
CA LEU A 16 -9.86 15.14 0.32
C LEU A 16 -10.43 15.23 -1.09
N LYS A 17 -11.46 16.06 -1.28
CA LYS A 17 -12.05 16.31 -2.59
C LYS A 17 -11.03 16.90 -3.57
N ALA A 18 -10.20 17.85 -3.13
CA ALA A 18 -9.14 18.43 -3.94
C ALA A 18 -8.09 17.40 -4.38
N LYS A 19 -7.66 16.52 -3.46
CA LYS A 19 -6.71 15.43 -3.76
C LYS A 19 -7.27 14.47 -4.81
N VAL A 20 -8.55 14.10 -4.69
CA VAL A 20 -9.23 13.22 -5.65
C VAL A 20 -9.36 13.91 -7.01
N ALA A 21 -9.68 15.21 -7.04
CA ALA A 21 -9.77 15.98 -8.29
C ALA A 21 -8.43 16.02 -9.03
N GLN A 22 -7.34 16.34 -8.32
CA GLN A 22 -6.00 16.37 -8.89
C GLN A 22 -5.56 14.99 -9.41
N ALA A 23 -5.84 13.93 -8.64
CA ALA A 23 -5.54 12.57 -9.07
C ALA A 23 -6.30 12.20 -10.36
N ALA A 24 -7.59 12.50 -10.42
CA ALA A 24 -8.41 12.24 -11.59
C ALA A 24 -7.88 12.96 -12.84
N GLU A 25 -7.53 14.23 -12.71
CA GLU A 25 -6.93 15.04 -13.78
C GLU A 25 -5.59 14.45 -14.25
N SER A 26 -4.71 14.07 -13.32
CA SER A 26 -3.41 13.45 -13.65
C SER A 26 -3.54 12.13 -14.39
N GLN A 27 -4.64 11.41 -14.19
CA GLN A 27 -4.95 10.13 -14.83
C GLN A 27 -5.87 10.28 -16.06
N GLY A 28 -6.22 11.52 -16.44
CA GLY A 28 -7.06 11.79 -17.61
C GLY A 28 -8.49 11.23 -17.50
N ARG A 29 -9.04 11.11 -16.29
CA ARG A 29 -10.38 10.55 -16.06
C ARG A 29 -11.27 11.44 -15.19
N SER A 30 -12.56 11.12 -15.14
CA SER A 30 -13.50 11.87 -14.30
C SER A 30 -13.26 11.60 -12.82
N MET A 31 -13.60 12.57 -11.96
CA MET A 31 -13.53 12.40 -10.51
C MET A 31 -14.33 11.18 -10.04
N THR A 32 -15.51 10.94 -10.62
CA THR A 32 -16.33 9.77 -10.28
C THR A 32 -15.62 8.46 -10.60
N ALA A 33 -14.96 8.37 -11.76
CA ALA A 33 -14.20 7.18 -12.13
C ALA A 33 -13.00 6.95 -11.18
N GLU A 34 -12.34 8.03 -10.77
CA GLU A 34 -11.27 7.97 -9.76
C GLU A 34 -11.77 7.49 -8.40
N ILE A 35 -12.91 8.00 -7.94
CA ILE A 35 -13.54 7.60 -6.68
C ILE A 35 -13.90 6.12 -6.71
N ILE A 36 -14.58 5.68 -7.76
CA ILE A 36 -14.97 4.27 -7.92
C ILE A 36 -13.73 3.39 -7.91
N GLN A 37 -12.70 3.72 -8.69
CA GLN A 37 -11.47 2.91 -8.75
C GLN A 37 -10.81 2.76 -7.37
N ARG A 38 -10.68 3.86 -6.63
CA ARG A 38 -10.07 3.83 -5.29
C ARG A 38 -10.88 2.98 -4.32
N LEU A 39 -12.21 3.10 -4.35
CA LEU A 39 -13.10 2.28 -3.52
C LEU A 39 -13.01 0.81 -3.92
N SER A 40 -13.05 0.49 -5.22
CA SER A 40 -12.88 -0.89 -5.70
C SER A 40 -11.55 -1.48 -5.23
N TRP A 41 -10.46 -0.74 -5.36
CA TRP A 41 -9.15 -1.16 -4.85
C TRP A 41 -9.12 -1.38 -3.34
N THR A 42 -9.91 -0.64 -2.55
CA THR A 42 -9.99 -0.94 -1.12
C THR A 42 -10.63 -2.30 -0.87
N PHE A 43 -11.59 -2.74 -1.67
CA PHE A 43 -12.22 -4.05 -1.47
C PHE A 43 -11.45 -5.20 -2.15
N ASP A 44 -10.71 -4.94 -3.22
CA ASP A 44 -9.93 -5.94 -3.94
C ASP A 44 -8.58 -6.25 -3.28
N ASN A 45 -8.14 -5.40 -2.35
CA ASN A 45 -6.85 -5.55 -1.65
C ASN A 45 -7.08 -6.19 -0.28
N GLU A 46 -6.45 -7.35 -0.02
CA GLU A 46 -6.43 -8.02 1.30
C GLU A 46 -5.97 -7.09 2.45
N MET A 47 -5.36 -5.95 2.13
CA MET A 47 -5.01 -4.90 3.08
C MET A 47 -6.19 -4.20 3.76
N TYR A 48 -7.37 -4.11 3.15
CA TYR A 48 -8.52 -3.45 3.82
C TYR A 48 -9.13 -4.33 4.91
N GLU A 49 -9.15 -5.64 4.72
CA GLU A 49 -9.56 -6.59 5.76
C GLU A 49 -8.61 -6.58 6.96
N SER A 50 -7.34 -6.19 6.75
CA SER A 50 -6.33 -6.10 7.82
C SER A 50 -6.17 -4.69 8.43
N HIS A 51 -6.63 -3.63 7.76
CA HIS A 51 -6.39 -2.23 8.18
C HIS A 51 -7.58 -1.26 8.00
N GLY A 52 -8.80 -1.77 7.78
CA GLY A 52 -10.01 -0.96 7.71
C GLY A 52 -10.36 -0.24 9.03
N PRO A 53 -11.23 0.79 9.00
CA PRO A 53 -11.53 1.64 10.17
C PRO A 53 -12.18 0.91 11.34
N ASP A 54 -12.85 -0.22 11.07
CA ASP A 54 -13.50 -1.08 12.06
C ASP A 54 -12.72 -2.37 12.35
N VAL A 55 -11.61 -2.60 11.64
CA VAL A 55 -10.62 -3.57 12.10
C VAL A 55 -10.01 -2.90 13.32
N PRO A 56 -10.01 -3.53 14.52
CA PRO A 56 -9.23 -2.98 15.61
C PRO A 56 -7.86 -2.76 15.02
N ILE A 57 -7.38 -1.51 15.04
CA ILE A 57 -6.01 -1.22 14.65
C ILE A 57 -5.25 -2.24 15.49
N ARG A 58 -4.77 -3.31 14.84
CA ARG A 58 -3.65 -4.04 15.37
C ARG A 58 -2.65 -2.91 15.31
N GLU A 59 -2.48 -2.24 16.45
CA GLU A 59 -1.38 -1.33 16.62
C GLU A 59 -0.26 -2.14 15.99
N TYR A 60 0.32 -1.60 14.91
CA TYR A 60 1.70 -1.90 14.71
C TYR A 60 2.27 -1.42 16.04
N GLU A 61 2.34 -2.35 17.00
CA GLU A 61 3.23 -2.25 18.12
C GLU A 61 4.53 -2.03 17.37
N GLU A 62 4.90 -0.75 17.21
CA GLU A 62 6.29 -0.31 17.12
C GLU A 62 7.01 -1.33 17.96
N PRO A 63 7.80 -2.25 17.36
CA PRO A 63 8.14 -3.48 18.04
C PRO A 63 8.61 -3.09 19.43
N ASN A 64 7.83 -3.46 20.46
CA ASN A 64 8.26 -3.34 21.85
C ASN A 64 9.33 -4.43 22.10
N SER A 65 10.13 -4.74 21.07
CA SER A 65 11.16 -5.71 21.15
C SER A 65 12.33 -5.00 21.80
N ILE A 66 12.70 -5.58 22.92
CA ILE A 66 14.04 -5.55 23.51
C ILE A 66 15.15 -5.72 22.43
N ASP A 67 14.81 -6.12 21.19
CA ASP A 67 15.66 -6.21 19.99
C ASP A 67 14.99 -5.64 18.71
N ALA A 68 14.73 -4.32 18.68
CA ALA A 68 14.18 -3.63 17.49
C ALA A 68 15.04 -3.83 16.23
N ILE A 69 16.37 -3.97 16.41
CA ILE A 69 17.33 -4.22 15.35
C ILE A 69 17.10 -5.61 14.74
N GLY A 70 16.97 -6.65 15.55
CA GLY A 70 16.69 -8.01 15.09
C GLY A 70 15.38 -8.09 14.31
N THR A 71 14.31 -7.46 14.82
CA THR A 71 13.03 -7.41 14.11
C THR A 71 13.12 -6.75 12.73
N ILE A 72 13.85 -5.63 12.62
CA ILE A 72 14.04 -4.94 11.34
C ILE A 72 14.89 -5.77 10.37
N LYS A 73 15.93 -6.46 10.87
CA LYS A 73 16.75 -7.37 10.06
C LYS A 73 15.93 -8.51 9.47
N THR A 74 15.14 -9.20 10.28
CA THR A 74 14.27 -10.28 9.80
C THR A 74 13.27 -9.78 8.76
N ASN A 75 12.65 -8.62 8.98
CA ASN A 75 11.73 -8.04 7.99
C ASN A 75 12.43 -7.66 6.69
N LEU A 76 13.65 -7.14 6.77
CA LEU A 76 14.45 -6.79 5.59
C LEU A 76 14.84 -8.03 4.78
N GLU A 77 15.21 -9.13 5.45
CA GLU A 77 15.49 -10.41 4.81
C GLU A 77 14.25 -10.96 4.10
N ASN A 78 13.10 -11.01 4.79
CA ASN A 78 11.85 -11.48 4.20
C ASN A 78 11.43 -10.67 2.96
N GLU A 79 11.56 -9.33 3.00
CA GLU A 79 11.22 -8.47 1.87
C GLU A 79 12.21 -8.65 0.68
N ARG A 80 13.48 -8.95 0.96
CA ARG A 80 14.46 -9.29 -0.09
C ARG A 80 14.16 -10.63 -0.73
N GLU A 81 13.85 -11.66 0.07
CA GLU A 81 13.44 -12.97 -0.45
C GLU A 81 12.17 -12.86 -1.29
N PHE A 82 11.20 -12.06 -0.85
CA PHE A 82 9.99 -11.79 -1.62
C PHE A 82 10.30 -11.04 -2.93
N PHE A 83 11.20 -10.05 -2.90
CA PHE A 83 11.63 -9.35 -4.11
C PHE A 83 12.31 -10.30 -5.11
N GLU A 84 13.19 -11.18 -4.63
CA GLU A 84 13.82 -12.19 -5.49
C GLU A 84 12.81 -13.20 -6.04
N ALA A 85 11.83 -13.61 -5.23
CA ALA A 85 10.75 -14.49 -5.70
C ALA A 85 9.88 -13.81 -6.77
N LEU A 86 9.60 -12.51 -6.61
CA LEU A 86 8.91 -11.70 -7.61
C LEU A 86 9.76 -11.58 -8.88
N ASP A 87 11.01 -11.17 -8.79
CA ASP A 87 11.89 -10.96 -9.96
C ASP A 87 12.12 -12.25 -10.77
N ASN A 88 12.20 -13.39 -10.07
CA ASN A 88 12.34 -14.71 -10.69
C ASN A 88 11.00 -15.29 -11.19
N SER A 89 9.86 -14.71 -10.81
CA SER A 89 8.57 -15.12 -11.36
C SER A 89 8.48 -14.64 -12.80
N ILE A 90 8.64 -15.55 -13.75
CA ILE A 90 8.29 -15.31 -15.14
C ILE A 90 6.81 -14.88 -15.12
N SER A 91 6.45 -13.77 -15.79
CA SER A 91 5.05 -13.44 -16.07
C SER A 91 4.45 -14.54 -16.94
N ILE A 92 4.07 -15.66 -16.32
CA ILE A 92 3.29 -16.74 -16.91
C ILE A 92 1.85 -16.20 -16.89
N ASP A 93 1.52 -15.40 -17.91
CA ASP A 93 0.17 -14.98 -18.30
C ASP A 93 -0.57 -13.86 -17.51
N GLY A 94 0.03 -13.15 -16.55
CA GLY A 94 -0.68 -12.17 -15.70
C GLY A 94 -0.05 -10.76 -15.66
N ASP A 95 -0.87 -9.74 -15.96
CA ASP A 95 -0.66 -8.29 -15.76
C ASP A 95 0.78 -7.76 -15.49
N PRO A 96 1.53 -7.37 -16.54
CA PRO A 96 2.87 -6.80 -16.39
C PRO A 96 2.90 -5.44 -15.68
N VAL A 97 1.77 -4.72 -15.63
CA VAL A 97 1.67 -3.44 -14.90
C VAL A 97 1.60 -3.70 -13.41
N GLY A 98 0.76 -4.65 -12.98
CA GLY A 98 0.68 -5.12 -11.59
C GLY A 98 2.02 -5.67 -11.09
N HIS A 99 2.70 -6.48 -11.90
CA HIS A 99 4.02 -7.02 -11.56
C HIS A 99 5.06 -5.90 -11.33
N LYS A 100 5.16 -4.95 -12.26
CA LYS A 100 6.06 -3.80 -12.14
C LYS A 100 5.72 -2.93 -10.92
N TYR A 101 4.42 -2.72 -10.65
CA TYR A 101 3.96 -1.96 -9.50
C TYR A 101 4.36 -2.63 -8.18
N LEU A 102 4.18 -3.94 -8.06
CA LEU A 102 4.60 -4.72 -6.89
C LEU A 102 6.13 -4.65 -6.70
N MET A 103 6.92 -4.81 -7.76
CA MET A 103 8.37 -4.63 -7.68
C MET A 103 8.77 -3.26 -7.11
N GLU A 104 8.12 -2.18 -7.54
CA GLU A 104 8.46 -0.83 -7.06
C GLU A 104 8.05 -0.59 -5.60
N ILE A 105 6.93 -1.16 -5.16
CA ILE A 105 6.54 -1.14 -3.74
C ILE A 105 7.53 -1.92 -2.88
N THR A 106 7.86 -3.14 -3.26
CA THR A 106 8.80 -3.98 -2.51
C THR A 106 10.17 -3.31 -2.41
N LYS A 107 10.67 -2.72 -3.51
CA LYS A 107 11.90 -1.89 -3.48
C LYS A 107 11.79 -0.71 -2.51
N ALA A 108 10.66 -0.01 -2.49
CA ALA A 108 10.45 1.11 -1.57
C ALA A 108 10.47 0.65 -0.11
N ARG A 109 9.90 -0.52 0.18
CA ARG A 109 9.86 -1.11 1.52
C ARG A 109 11.24 -1.58 1.99
N ILE A 110 12.03 -2.20 1.11
CA ILE A 110 13.43 -2.53 1.36
C ILE A 110 14.22 -1.27 1.73
N ARG A 111 14.14 -0.20 0.92
CA ARG A 111 14.84 1.08 1.20
C ARG A 111 14.44 1.69 2.53
N PHE A 112 13.17 1.59 2.89
CA PHE A 112 12.67 2.08 4.18
C PHE A 112 13.28 1.29 5.35
N LEU A 113 13.28 -0.04 5.27
CA LEU A 113 13.85 -0.91 6.30
C LEU A 113 15.37 -0.73 6.44
N GLU A 114 16.09 -0.57 5.33
CA GLU A 114 17.52 -0.25 5.32
C GLU A 114 17.82 1.08 6.03
N ARG A 115 17.04 2.12 5.75
CA ARG A 115 17.18 3.42 6.43
C ARG A 115 16.89 3.29 7.92
N LYS A 116 15.81 2.62 8.30
CA LYS A 116 15.44 2.42 9.71
C LYS A 116 16.52 1.63 10.46
N LEU A 117 17.12 0.62 9.81
CA LEU A 117 18.24 -0.13 10.36
C LEU A 117 19.50 0.75 10.54
N GLN A 118 19.81 1.60 9.56
CA GLN A 118 20.91 2.56 9.65
C GLN A 118 20.70 3.58 10.78
N GLU A 119 19.50 4.13 10.94
CA GLU A 119 19.19 5.08 12.02
C GLU A 119 19.39 4.45 13.41
N LEU A 120 18.97 3.19 13.58
CA LEU A 120 19.12 2.47 14.85
C LEU A 120 20.55 2.00 15.13
N THR A 121 21.35 1.74 14.10
CA THR A 121 22.76 1.33 14.25
C THR A 121 23.73 2.50 14.25
N GLY A 122 23.35 3.64 13.68
CA GLY A 122 24.18 4.84 13.51
C GLY A 122 24.04 5.88 14.61
N ASN A 123 22.96 5.87 15.39
CA ASN A 123 22.78 6.77 16.56
C ASN A 123 23.60 6.35 17.80
N GLY A 124 24.62 5.50 17.63
CA GLY A 124 25.49 4.98 18.69
C GLY A 124 26.91 5.56 18.72
N ASN A 125 27.13 6.77 18.19
CA ASN A 125 28.40 7.52 18.28
C ASN A 125 28.17 8.93 18.82
#